data_AF-A0AAF0V6B3-F1
#
_entry.id   AF-A0AAF0V6B3-F1
#
_cell.length_a   1.000
_cell.length_b   1.000
_cell.length_c   1.000
_cell.angle_alpha   90.00
_cell.angle_beta   90.00
_cell.angle_gamma   90.00
#
_symmetry.space_group_name_H-M   'P 1'
#
loop_
_entity.id
_entity.type
_entity.pdbx_description
1 polymer ?
#
loop_
_entity_poly.entity_id
_entity_poly.type
_entity_poly.pdbx_seq_one_letter_code
_entity_poly.pdbx_strand_id
1 'polypeptide(L)'
;NGVRIKTWARPNNFQHVVMNNVQNPIIIDQNYCPGSGNCPEQGSGIKVSDITYEDVHGTSTTEVAVKFDCRKTNPYNGIKLLDLKLSYKDHPAEASCVNAGEMASGLQQPTRCLQV
;
A
#
# COMPACT_ATOMS: atom_id res chain seq x y z
N ASN A 1 1.29 7.15 -10.25
CA ASN A 1 0.97 6.03 -9.35
C ASN A 1 1.01 4.74 -10.13
N GLY A 2 1.47 3.66 -9.49
CA GLY A 2 1.58 2.33 -10.10
C GLY A 2 0.30 1.55 -9.85
N VAL A 3 0.37 0.56 -8.96
CA VAL A 3 -0.82 -0.11 -8.43
C VAL A 3 -1.47 0.78 -7.37
N ARG A 4 -2.72 1.17 -7.64
CA ARG A 4 -3.51 1.98 -6.72
C ARG A 4 -4.84 1.30 -6.45
N ILE A 5 -5.09 1.02 -5.18
CA ILE A 5 -6.38 0.55 -4.70
C ILE A 5 -7.08 1.70 -3.97
N LYS A 6 -8.28 2.03 -4.44
CA LYS A 6 -9.28 2.84 -3.76
C LYS A 6 -10.39 1.88 -3.31
N THR A 7 -11.09 2.19 -2.23
CA THR A 7 -12.04 1.30 -1.55
C THR A 7 -13.05 0.63 -2.50
N TRP A 8 -13.57 -0.54 -2.10
CA TRP A 8 -14.28 -1.61 -2.87
C TRP A 8 -13.41 -2.75 -3.45
N ALA A 9 -12.16 -2.93 -3.01
CA ALA A 9 -11.33 -4.05 -3.48
C ALA A 9 -11.66 -5.38 -2.78
N ARG A 10 -11.87 -6.43 -3.57
CA ARG A 10 -11.92 -7.84 -3.15
C ARG A 10 -10.49 -8.38 -2.91
N PRO A 11 -10.29 -9.62 -2.41
CA PRO A 11 -8.97 -10.24 -2.39
C PRO A 11 -8.34 -10.17 -3.79
N ASN A 12 -7.15 -9.63 -3.88
CA ASN A 12 -6.43 -9.41 -5.13
C ASN A 12 -4.97 -9.76 -4.94
N ASN A 13 -4.37 -10.39 -5.95
CA ASN A 13 -2.96 -10.71 -5.98
C ASN A 13 -2.30 -9.98 -7.14
N PHE A 14 -1.27 -9.19 -6.84
CA PHE A 14 -0.46 -8.47 -7.82
C PHE A 14 0.92 -9.11 -7.86
N GLN A 15 1.27 -9.72 -8.99
CA GLN A 15 2.50 -10.51 -9.14
C GLN A 15 3.29 -10.08 -10.37
N HIS A 16 4.62 -10.20 -10.31
CA HIS A 16 5.56 -9.97 -11.42
C HIS A 16 5.40 -8.57 -12.04
N VAL A 17 5.41 -7.54 -11.19
CA VAL A 17 5.17 -6.15 -11.62
C VAL A 17 6.47 -5.37 -11.62
N VAL A 18 6.83 -4.78 -12.76
CA VAL A 18 7.95 -3.84 -12.86
C VAL A 18 7.42 -2.41 -13.00
N MET A 19 7.87 -1.52 -12.13
CA MET A 19 7.46 -0.12 -12.09
C MET A 19 8.66 0.80 -12.34
N ASN A 20 8.56 1.75 -13.27
CA ASN A 20 9.66 2.65 -13.60
C ASN A 20 9.24 4.11 -13.42
N ASN A 21 9.98 4.86 -12.61
CA ASN A 21 9.76 6.28 -12.32
C ASN A 21 8.32 6.57 -11.89
N VAL A 22 7.78 5.74 -11.01
CA VAL A 22 6.42 5.86 -10.51
C VAL A 22 6.41 6.64 -9.20
N GLN A 23 5.53 7.64 -9.05
CA GLN A 23 5.49 8.47 -7.83
C GLN A 23 5.33 7.68 -6.53
N ASN A 24 4.31 6.82 -6.46
CA ASN A 24 4.16 5.81 -5.41
C ASN A 24 3.74 4.51 -6.11
N PRO A 25 4.66 3.54 -6.24
CA PRO A 25 4.40 2.22 -6.79
C PRO A 25 3.16 1.54 -6.22
N ILE A 26 2.98 1.56 -4.89
CA ILE A 26 1.88 0.85 -4.22
C ILE A 26 1.14 1.82 -3.29
N ILE A 27 -0.17 1.98 -3.50
CA ILE A 27 -1.02 2.79 -2.63
C ILE A 27 -2.31 2.02 -2.28
N ILE A 28 -2.63 1.96 -0.99
CA ILE A 28 -3.97 1.64 -0.49
C ILE A 28 -4.44 2.80 0.40
N ASP A 29 -5.54 3.43 0.00
CA ASP A 29 -6.12 4.60 0.67
C ASP A 29 -7.58 4.33 1.03
N GLN A 30 -7.82 3.96 2.30
CA GLN A 30 -9.15 3.79 2.87
C GLN A 30 -9.82 5.10 3.30
N ASN A 31 -9.06 6.19 3.31
CA ASN A 31 -9.55 7.52 3.62
C ASN A 31 -9.94 8.31 2.37
N TYR A 32 -9.87 7.68 1.19
CA TYR A 32 -10.16 8.33 -0.06
C TYR A 32 -11.61 8.83 -0.11
N CYS A 33 -11.76 10.16 -0.16
CA CYS A 33 -13.03 10.82 -0.41
C CYS A 33 -12.90 11.77 -1.61
N PRO A 34 -13.45 11.39 -2.78
CA PRO A 34 -13.43 12.25 -3.95
C PRO A 34 -14.51 13.33 -3.87
N GLY A 35 -14.11 14.60 -3.76
CA GLY A 35 -14.98 15.77 -3.98
C GLY A 35 -15.51 16.46 -2.71
N SER A 36 -15.98 17.69 -2.88
CA SER A 36 -16.49 18.61 -1.83
C SER A 36 -17.86 18.22 -1.25
N GLY A 37 -18.17 16.93 -1.20
CA GLY A 37 -19.45 16.40 -0.74
C GLY A 37 -19.25 15.49 0.45
N ASN A 38 -20.10 15.69 1.47
CA ASN A 38 -20.18 14.94 2.74
C ASN A 38 -19.66 13.49 2.62
N CYS A 39 -18.38 13.31 2.92
CA CYS A 39 -17.80 12.00 3.16
C CYS A 39 -18.52 11.48 4.40
N PRO A 40 -19.30 10.38 4.33
CA PRO A 40 -19.92 9.86 5.54
C PRO A 40 -18.79 9.52 6.52
N GLU A 41 -18.77 10.14 7.70
CA GLU A 41 -17.88 9.70 8.79
C GLU A 41 -18.12 8.22 9.13
N GLN A 42 -19.30 7.73 8.77
CA GLN A 42 -19.63 6.32 8.54
C GLN A 42 -18.82 5.80 7.34
N GLY A 43 -17.54 5.53 7.57
CA GLY A 43 -16.69 4.84 6.62
C GLY A 43 -17.43 3.65 6.05
N SER A 44 -17.31 3.44 4.75
CA SER A 44 -17.78 2.21 4.14
C SER A 44 -17.29 1.07 5.02
N GLY A 45 -18.18 0.21 5.55
CA GLY A 45 -17.83 -0.96 6.37
C GLY A 45 -17.00 -2.01 5.60
N ILE A 46 -16.36 -1.58 4.52
CA ILE A 46 -15.57 -2.34 3.57
C ILE A 46 -14.19 -2.51 4.18
N LYS A 47 -14.00 -3.69 4.73
CA LYS A 47 -12.70 -4.19 5.15
C LYS A 47 -11.89 -4.51 3.90
N VAL A 48 -10.70 -3.94 3.80
CA VAL A 48 -9.72 -4.36 2.79
C VAL A 48 -8.93 -5.50 3.43
N SER A 49 -9.00 -6.68 2.81
CA SER A 49 -8.30 -7.84 3.31
C SER A 49 -7.72 -8.71 2.21
N ASP A 50 -6.75 -9.54 2.59
CA ASP A 50 -6.22 -10.64 1.80
C ASP A 50 -5.64 -10.18 0.45
N ILE A 51 -4.88 -9.09 0.49
CA ILE A 51 -4.15 -8.56 -0.67
C ILE A 51 -2.71 -9.05 -0.61
N THR A 52 -2.23 -9.62 -1.71
CA THR A 52 -0.83 -10.01 -1.84
C THR A 52 -0.17 -9.18 -2.94
N TYR A 53 1.01 -8.63 -2.62
CA TYR A 53 1.95 -8.09 -3.59
C TYR A 53 3.19 -8.97 -3.58
N GLU A 54 3.52 -9.54 -4.73
CA GLU A 54 4.62 -10.49 -4.89
C GLU A 54 5.47 -10.13 -6.11
N ASP A 55 6.78 -10.25 -6.02
CA ASP A 55 7.70 -10.02 -7.15
C ASP A 55 7.47 -8.63 -7.80
N VAL A 56 7.54 -7.58 -6.98
CA VAL A 56 7.34 -6.19 -7.42
C VAL A 56 8.66 -5.45 -7.39
N HIS A 57 9.11 -4.97 -8.55
CA HIS A 57 10.43 -4.37 -8.74
C HIS A 57 10.37 -2.98 -9.37
N GLY A 58 11.42 -2.19 -9.14
CA GLY A 58 11.75 -1.01 -9.94
C GLY A 58 11.90 0.28 -9.15
N THR A 59 11.58 1.43 -9.75
CA THR A 59 11.97 2.75 -9.26
C THR A 59 10.77 3.65 -8.93
N SER A 60 10.89 4.35 -7.79
CA SER A 60 9.98 5.37 -7.33
C SER A 60 10.55 6.77 -7.58
N THR A 61 9.71 7.76 -7.84
CA THR A 61 10.13 9.18 -7.87
C THR A 61 9.97 9.88 -6.53
N THR A 62 9.41 9.21 -5.52
CA THR A 62 9.39 9.67 -4.13
C THR A 62 10.02 8.64 -3.20
N GLU A 63 10.52 9.10 -2.05
CA GLU A 63 11.14 8.26 -1.04
C GLU A 63 10.16 7.21 -0.50
N VAL A 64 8.89 7.57 -0.32
CA VAL A 64 7.83 6.64 0.11
C VAL A 64 7.23 5.94 -1.10
N ALA A 65 7.73 4.75 -1.44
CA ALA A 65 7.22 3.99 -2.58
C ALA A 65 5.92 3.21 -2.27
N VAL A 66 5.76 2.79 -1.01
CA VAL A 66 4.59 2.05 -0.53
C VAL A 66 3.85 2.90 0.50
N LYS A 67 2.57 3.18 0.26
CA LYS A 67 1.71 3.95 1.17
C LYS A 67 0.43 3.20 1.51
N PHE A 68 0.26 2.89 2.78
CA PHE A 68 -0.96 2.31 3.34
C PHE A 68 -1.58 3.26 4.35
N ASP A 69 -2.72 3.83 3.98
CA ASP A 69 -3.48 4.76 4.83
C ASP A 69 -4.78 4.08 5.24
N CYS A 70 -4.78 3.49 6.42
CA CYS A 70 -5.86 2.69 6.95
C CYS A 70 -6.70 3.48 7.96
N ARG A 71 -8.01 3.23 8.00
CA ARG A 71 -8.87 3.76 9.06
C ARG A 71 -8.66 2.99 10.36
N LYS A 72 -8.60 3.71 11.49
CA LYS A 72 -8.56 3.11 12.84
C LYS A 72 -9.76 2.20 13.12
N THR A 73 -10.93 2.54 12.61
CA THR A 73 -12.18 1.81 12.86
C THR A 73 -12.33 0.54 12.02
N ASN A 74 -11.52 0.35 10.97
CA ASN A 74 -11.59 -0.83 10.10
C ASN A 74 -10.21 -1.19 9.55
N PRO A 75 -9.29 -1.69 10.41
CA PRO A 75 -7.91 -1.96 10.03
C PRO A 75 -7.82 -2.99 8.89
N TYR A 76 -6.77 -2.87 8.08
CA TYR A 76 -6.40 -3.87 7.09
C TYR A 76 -6.16 -5.23 7.75
N ASN A 77 -6.49 -6.31 7.04
CA ASN A 77 -6.22 -7.66 7.50
C ASN A 77 -5.60 -8.51 6.39
N GLY A 78 -4.49 -9.20 6.66
CA GLY A 78 -3.92 -10.14 5.69
C GLY A 78 -3.29 -9.48 4.45
N ILE A 79 -2.72 -8.27 4.59
CA ILE A 79 -1.84 -7.72 3.55
C ILE A 79 -0.50 -8.47 3.61
N LYS A 80 -0.08 -9.02 2.47
CA LYS A 80 1.18 -9.74 2.29
C LYS A 80 2.07 -8.98 1.32
N LEU A 81 3.31 -8.76 1.74
CA LEU A 81 4.37 -8.13 0.97
C LEU A 81 5.50 -9.14 0.80
N LEU A 82 5.67 -9.65 -0.42
CA LEU A 82 6.60 -10.72 -0.77
C LEU A 82 7.51 -10.24 -1.91
N ASP A 83 8.82 -10.36 -1.74
CA ASP A 83 9.83 -9.95 -2.74
C ASP A 83 9.57 -8.58 -3.40
N LEU A 84 9.50 -7.52 -2.58
CA LEU A 84 9.47 -6.15 -3.08
C LEU A 84 10.87 -5.55 -3.15
N LYS A 85 11.28 -5.13 -4.35
CA LYS A 85 12.54 -4.41 -4.59
C LYS A 85 12.25 -3.08 -5.27
N LEU A 86 11.85 -2.09 -4.46
CA LEU A 86 11.60 -0.73 -4.91
C LEU A 86 12.73 0.20 -4.44
N SER A 87 13.25 1.04 -5.34
CA SER A 87 14.31 2.00 -5.03
C SER A 87 13.88 3.43 -5.32
N TYR A 88 14.49 4.38 -4.61
CA TYR A 88 14.41 5.81 -4.86
C TYR A 88 15.84 6.33 -4.90
N LYS A 89 16.22 7.06 -5.96
CA LYS A 89 17.58 7.62 -6.14
C LYS A 89 18.70 6.62 -5.77
N ASP A 90 18.61 5.42 -6.32
CA ASP A 90 19.58 4.33 -6.17
C ASP A 90 19.76 3.76 -4.74
N HIS A 91 18.91 4.16 -3.80
CA HIS A 91 18.81 3.52 -2.49
C HIS A 91 17.43 2.86 -2.33
N PRO A 92 17.27 1.94 -1.37
CA PRO A 92 15.96 1.34 -1.15
C PRO A 92 14.91 2.38 -0.75
N ALA A 93 13.70 2.24 -1.30
CA ALA A 93 12.59 3.13 -1.00
C ALA A 93 11.86 2.72 0.29
N GLU A 94 11.19 3.67 0.92
CA GLU A 94 10.49 3.49 2.19
C GLU A 94 9.02 3.07 2.03
N ALA A 95 8.46 2.59 3.15
CA ALA A 95 7.05 2.28 3.29
C ALA A 95 6.42 3.02 4.48
N SER A 96 5.32 3.73 4.23
CA SER A 96 4.52 4.42 5.24
C SER A 96 3.22 3.66 5.48
N CYS A 97 2.96 3.26 6.73
CA CYS A 97 1.87 2.38 7.09
C CYS A 97 1.12 2.90 8.31
N VAL A 98 -0.03 3.52 8.09
CA VAL A 98 -0.86 4.17 9.13
C VAL A 98 -2.04 3.27 9.46
N ASN A 99 -2.20 2.90 10.75
CA ASN A 99 -3.23 1.99 11.28
C ASN A 99 -3.40 0.66 10.53
N ALA A 100 -2.39 0.27 9.77
CA ALA A 100 -2.37 -1.00 9.11
C ALA A 100 -1.89 -2.03 10.15
N GLY A 101 -2.73 -3.02 10.44
CA GLY A 101 -2.49 -4.01 11.49
C GLY A 101 -1.28 -4.90 11.21
N GLU A 102 -1.29 -6.12 11.73
CA GLU A 102 -0.21 -7.08 11.44
C GLU A 102 -0.11 -7.36 9.94
N MET A 103 0.95 -6.85 9.31
CA MET A 103 1.33 -7.24 7.95
C MET A 103 2.33 -8.37 8.02
N ALA A 104 2.04 -9.44 7.30
CA ALA A 104 3.03 -10.48 7.05
C ALA A 104 4.02 -9.95 5.99
N SER A 105 5.17 -9.45 6.45
CA SER A 105 6.30 -9.12 5.59
C SER A 105 7.20 -10.35 5.48
N GLY A 106 7.32 -10.91 4.27
CA GLY A 106 8.35 -11.93 3.99
C GLY A 106 9.73 -11.28 4.10
N LEU A 107 10.72 -12.00 4.64
CA LEU A 107 12.09 -11.50 4.84
C LEU A 107 12.69 -10.92 3.54
N GLN A 108 12.77 -9.59 3.40
CA GLN A 108 13.89 -8.89 2.74
C GLN A 108 13.81 -7.37 3.01
N GLN A 109 14.97 -6.73 3.18
CA GLN A 109 15.11 -5.30 3.43
C GLN A 109 14.92 -4.43 2.17
N PRO A 110 14.36 -3.21 2.30
CA PRO A 110 13.57 -2.69 3.39
C PRO A 110 12.26 -2.11 2.85
N THR A 111 11.22 -2.93 2.76
CA THR A 111 9.85 -2.42 2.87
C THR A 111 9.39 -2.62 4.32
N ARG A 112 10.19 -2.12 5.29
CA ARG A 112 9.74 -2.06 6.68
C ARG A 112 8.68 -0.99 6.76
N CYS A 113 7.45 -1.38 7.07
CA CYS A 113 6.38 -0.45 7.36
C CYS A 113 6.75 0.39 8.57
N LEU A 114 7.06 1.66 8.35
CA LEU A 114 7.14 2.64 9.42
C LEU A 114 5.69 2.86 9.89
N GLN A 115 5.40 2.42 11.12
CA GLN A 115 4.15 2.75 11.80
C GLN A 115 4.25 4.21 12.24
N VAL A 116 3.59 5.11 11.51
CA VAL A 116 3.52 6.54 11.81
C VAL A 116 2.12 6.90 12.28
#